data_AF-A0A969A594-F1
#
_entry.id   AF-A0A969A594-F1
#
_cell.length_a   1.000
_cell.length_b   1.000
_cell.length_c   1.000
_cell.angle_alpha   90.00
_cell.angle_beta   90.00
_cell.angle_gamma   90.00
#
_symmetry.space_group_name_H-M   'P 1'
#
loop_
_entity.id
_entity.type
_entity.pdbx_description
1 polymer ?
#
loop_
_entity_poly.entity_id
_entity_poly.type
_entity_poly.pdbx_seq_one_letter_code
_entity_poly.pdbx_strand_id
1 'polypeptide(L)'
;MMTLPEFNQWCVNQNLSDKARQEIEKIRNTQPSRRVGNRYKNVCGRYPSRKMGVTIQFESHKVELPFIYQLEHSEDVLEYYDQPPPFKIKYASASGRNLGVIITPDFFVIRSSGAGWVECKTERELEKLAQKSPHRYQIDTSDNWQSPPGLDYAQQFGFDFQIWSNAKINWTLQRNLEFLEDYYKSDSEFLSNDKYNIIASLVEANPGITIARLLDYKGVDADDIYSLIAIEKIYVDLTAYLLVEASKCQLFKSRVVENALKAIINSENSDLIINYSVELIPGTSVFYDGVCLNIILVGQDYLLLSAKEFETIELKISEFFRLVNSGKIKVNPIKNQSLIHSLGDGNIETGFDRRFN
;
A
#
# COMPACT_ATOMS: atom_id res chain seq x y z
N MET A 1 -25.82 -3.23 9.29
CA MET A 1 -25.99 -4.70 9.34
C MET A 1 -26.96 -5.06 8.23
N MET A 2 -26.75 -6.18 7.54
CA MET A 2 -27.65 -6.62 6.48
C MET A 2 -29.04 -6.91 7.05
N THR A 3 -30.07 -6.46 6.36
CA THR A 3 -31.45 -6.89 6.58
C THR A 3 -31.60 -8.38 6.27
N LEU A 4 -32.69 -9.00 6.73
CA LEU A 4 -32.96 -10.41 6.46
C LEU A 4 -33.02 -10.72 4.94
N PRO A 5 -33.69 -9.91 4.09
CA PRO A 5 -33.66 -10.12 2.63
C PRO A 5 -32.25 -10.02 2.03
N GLU A 6 -31.45 -9.03 2.41
CA GLU A 6 -30.07 -8.86 1.92
C GLU A 6 -29.20 -10.07 2.30
N PHE A 7 -29.32 -10.54 3.55
CA PHE A 7 -28.60 -11.73 4.00
C PHE A 7 -29.02 -13.00 3.26
N ASN A 8 -30.32 -13.20 3.02
CA ASN A 8 -30.81 -14.33 2.25
C ASN A 8 -30.23 -14.31 0.83
N GLN A 9 -30.23 -13.14 0.19
CA GLN A 9 -29.65 -12.98 -1.14
C GLN A 9 -28.14 -13.23 -1.14
N TRP A 10 -27.43 -12.72 -0.13
CA TRP A 10 -26.00 -12.98 0.03
C TRP A 10 -25.71 -14.47 0.20
N CYS A 11 -26.48 -15.20 1.02
CA CYS A 11 -26.33 -16.64 1.18
C CYS A 11 -26.50 -17.41 -0.14
N VAL A 12 -27.47 -17.00 -0.96
CA VAL A 12 -27.69 -17.57 -2.31
C VAL A 12 -26.50 -17.27 -3.22
N ASN A 13 -26.03 -16.02 -3.25
CA ASN A 13 -24.88 -15.61 -4.08
C ASN A 13 -23.59 -16.35 -3.71
N GLN A 14 -23.38 -16.65 -2.42
CA GLN A 14 -22.24 -17.42 -1.93
C GLN A 14 -22.42 -18.94 -2.06
N ASN A 15 -23.56 -19.42 -2.57
CA ASN A 15 -23.90 -20.84 -2.65
C ASN A 15 -23.75 -21.58 -1.31
N LEU A 16 -24.19 -20.96 -0.20
CA LEU A 16 -24.03 -21.55 1.12
C LEU A 16 -24.89 -22.79 1.29
N SER A 17 -24.33 -23.81 1.95
CA SER A 17 -25.10 -24.94 2.45
C SER A 17 -26.04 -24.51 3.57
N ASP A 18 -27.13 -25.25 3.80
CA ASP A 18 -28.05 -25.02 4.92
C ASP A 18 -27.32 -25.01 6.27
N LYS A 19 -26.33 -25.90 6.44
CA LYS A 19 -25.50 -25.97 7.64
C LYS A 19 -24.68 -24.69 7.84
N ALA A 20 -24.07 -24.16 6.79
CA ALA A 20 -23.29 -22.93 6.83
C ALA A 20 -24.18 -21.72 7.15
N ARG A 21 -25.34 -21.65 6.52
CA ARG A 21 -26.36 -20.62 6.77
C ARG A 21 -26.82 -20.64 8.23
N GLN A 22 -27.15 -21.81 8.77
CA GLN A 22 -27.58 -21.96 10.18
C GLN A 22 -26.50 -21.52 11.16
N GLU A 23 -25.22 -21.80 10.89
CA GLU A 23 -24.13 -21.37 11.77
C GLU A 23 -23.98 -19.84 11.76
N ILE A 24 -24.11 -19.19 10.59
CA ILE A 24 -24.13 -17.72 10.53
C ILE A 24 -25.35 -17.17 11.25
N GLU A 25 -26.56 -17.67 11.00
CA GLU A 25 -27.78 -17.21 11.69
C GLU A 25 -27.64 -17.34 13.22
N LYS A 26 -27.05 -18.43 13.70
CA LYS A 26 -26.72 -18.59 15.11
C LYS A 26 -25.75 -17.50 15.61
N ILE A 27 -24.68 -17.23 14.88
CA ILE A 27 -23.71 -16.17 15.24
C ILE A 27 -24.39 -14.80 15.28
N ARG A 28 -25.17 -14.45 14.26
CA ARG A 28 -25.87 -13.16 14.14
C ARG A 28 -26.88 -12.92 15.27
N ASN A 29 -27.49 -13.99 15.80
CA ASN A 29 -28.52 -13.92 16.84
C ASN A 29 -27.98 -14.15 18.27
N THR A 30 -26.70 -14.44 18.45
CA THR A 30 -26.12 -14.71 19.77
C THR A 30 -25.38 -13.49 20.32
N GLN A 31 -25.56 -13.18 21.60
CA GLN A 31 -24.75 -12.19 22.30
C GLN A 31 -23.29 -12.67 22.42
N PRO A 32 -22.29 -11.77 22.57
CA PRO A 32 -20.89 -12.17 22.74
C PRO A 32 -20.73 -13.24 23.82
N SER A 33 -19.97 -14.30 23.51
CA SER A 33 -19.92 -15.52 24.33
C SER A 33 -19.35 -15.31 25.73
N ARG A 34 -18.64 -14.21 25.97
CA ARG A 34 -18.21 -13.78 27.30
C ARG A 34 -18.44 -12.27 27.42
N ARG A 35 -18.76 -11.81 28.63
CA ARG A 35 -18.59 -10.39 28.95
C ARG A 35 -17.12 -10.16 29.26
N VAL A 36 -16.49 -9.18 28.61
CA VAL A 36 -15.17 -8.70 29.01
C VAL A 36 -15.16 -8.34 30.49
N GLY A 37 -14.34 -9.06 31.26
CA GLY A 37 -14.09 -8.79 32.67
C GLY A 37 -12.63 -8.35 32.83
N ASN A 38 -12.41 -7.31 33.64
CA ASN A 38 -11.09 -6.77 33.97
C ASN A 38 -10.16 -7.88 34.50
N ARG A 39 -9.36 -8.49 33.61
CA ARG A 39 -8.17 -9.25 34.00
C ARG A 39 -7.02 -8.27 34.04
N TYR A 40 -6.27 -8.31 35.15
CA TYR A 40 -5.20 -7.41 35.63
C TYR A 40 -4.09 -6.96 34.63
N LYS A 41 -4.15 -7.33 33.35
CA LYS A 41 -3.15 -6.97 32.32
C LYS A 41 -3.73 -6.60 30.94
N ASN A 42 -5.04 -6.75 30.71
CA ASN A 42 -5.67 -6.45 29.41
C ASN A 42 -6.63 -5.28 29.60
N VAL A 43 -6.43 -4.21 28.84
CA VAL A 43 -7.41 -3.12 28.77
C VAL A 43 -8.49 -3.57 27.80
N CYS A 44 -9.63 -3.98 28.36
CA CYS A 44 -10.83 -4.28 27.59
C CYS A 44 -11.60 -2.99 27.29
N GLY A 45 -12.21 -2.92 26.12
CA GLY A 45 -12.98 -1.77 25.70
C GLY A 45 -14.21 -2.15 24.87
N ARG A 46 -14.89 -1.13 24.40
CA ARG A 46 -16.10 -1.23 23.59
C ARG A 46 -15.97 -0.26 22.42
N TYR A 47 -16.31 -0.73 21.23
CA TYR A 47 -16.31 0.04 20.00
C TYR A 47 -17.74 0.16 19.46
N PRO A 48 -18.29 1.36 19.26
CA PRO A 48 -19.63 1.54 18.70
C PRO A 48 -19.59 1.40 17.17
N SER A 49 -19.83 0.20 16.64
CA SER A 49 -19.90 -0.03 15.20
C SER A 49 -21.10 0.69 14.60
N ARG A 50 -20.84 1.56 13.63
CA ARG A 50 -21.85 2.26 12.84
C ARG A 50 -22.32 1.40 11.69
N LYS A 51 -21.38 0.68 11.05
CA LYS A 51 -21.67 -0.33 10.02
C LYS A 51 -22.75 -1.29 10.50
N MET A 52 -22.70 -1.69 11.76
CA MET A 52 -23.65 -2.66 12.32
C MET A 52 -24.70 -2.07 13.25
N GLY A 53 -24.50 -0.85 13.76
CA GLY A 53 -25.40 -0.24 14.76
C GLY A 53 -25.35 -0.93 16.12
N VAL A 54 -24.25 -1.61 16.45
CA VAL A 54 -24.08 -2.37 17.71
C VAL A 54 -22.74 -2.05 18.37
N THR A 55 -22.61 -2.40 19.64
CA THR A 55 -21.35 -2.27 20.36
C THR A 55 -20.55 -3.56 20.27
N ILE A 56 -19.32 -3.48 19.79
CA ILE A 56 -18.35 -4.56 19.64
C ILE A 56 -17.37 -4.53 20.80
N GLN A 57 -17.10 -5.66 21.45
CA GLN A 57 -16.13 -5.76 22.54
C GLN A 57 -14.74 -6.10 22.00
N PHE A 58 -13.71 -5.64 22.71
CA PHE A 58 -12.34 -6.08 22.46
C PHE A 58 -11.56 -6.19 23.77
N GLU A 59 -10.57 -7.07 23.79
CA GLU A 59 -9.67 -7.36 24.90
C GLU A 59 -8.26 -6.79 24.69
N SER A 60 -7.96 -6.23 23.52
CA SER A 60 -6.64 -5.71 23.17
C SER A 60 -6.66 -4.43 22.32
N HIS A 61 -6.15 -3.33 22.88
CA HIS A 61 -5.91 -2.08 22.12
C HIS A 61 -4.80 -2.18 21.07
N LYS A 62 -3.95 -3.22 21.12
CA LYS A 62 -2.77 -3.34 20.25
C LYS A 62 -2.98 -4.26 19.06
N VAL A 63 -4.06 -5.05 19.05
CA VAL A 63 -4.33 -6.02 17.99
C VAL A 63 -5.81 -6.01 17.60
N GLU A 64 -6.70 -6.24 18.56
CA GLU A 64 -8.14 -6.36 18.29
C GLU A 64 -8.78 -5.01 17.95
N LEU A 65 -8.48 -3.93 18.68
CA LEU A 65 -9.01 -2.62 18.35
C LEU A 65 -8.55 -2.15 16.96
N PRO A 66 -7.25 -2.23 16.58
CA PRO A 66 -6.84 -1.94 15.21
C PRO A 66 -7.51 -2.82 14.15
N PHE A 67 -7.77 -4.09 14.48
CA PHE A 67 -8.51 -4.97 13.59
C PHE A 67 -9.97 -4.52 13.42
N ILE A 68 -10.64 -4.10 14.50
CA ILE A 68 -11.99 -3.53 14.44
C ILE A 68 -12.04 -2.30 13.53
N TYR A 69 -11.09 -1.37 13.64
CA TYR A 69 -11.03 -0.21 12.74
C TYR A 69 -10.93 -0.64 11.27
N GLN A 70 -10.11 -1.65 10.96
CA GLN A 70 -10.01 -2.17 9.60
C GLN A 70 -11.31 -2.82 9.11
N LEU A 71 -12.03 -3.54 9.98
CA LEU A 71 -13.33 -4.13 9.65
C LEU A 71 -14.41 -3.07 9.46
N GLU A 72 -14.45 -2.06 10.32
CA GLU A 72 -15.46 -1.00 10.29
C GLU A 72 -15.37 -0.16 9.01
N HIS A 73 -14.15 0.16 8.56
CA HIS A 73 -13.93 1.03 7.41
C HIS A 73 -13.67 0.28 6.09
N SER A 74 -13.73 -1.05 6.09
CA SER A 74 -13.65 -1.84 4.86
C SER A 74 -15.00 -1.90 4.15
N GLU A 75 -15.04 -1.56 2.86
CA GLU A 75 -16.23 -1.75 2.01
C GLU A 75 -16.58 -3.22 1.79
N ASP A 76 -15.57 -4.10 1.77
CA ASP A 76 -15.75 -5.54 1.56
C ASP A 76 -16.43 -6.22 2.77
N VAL A 77 -16.24 -5.67 3.97
CA VAL A 77 -16.84 -6.22 5.20
C VAL A 77 -18.30 -5.77 5.31
N LEU A 78 -19.21 -6.74 5.35
CA LEU A 78 -20.66 -6.51 5.50
C LEU A 78 -21.07 -6.51 6.98
N GLU A 79 -20.54 -7.47 7.75
CA GLU A 79 -20.81 -7.63 9.19
C GLU A 79 -19.62 -8.27 9.89
N TYR A 80 -19.48 -8.05 11.19
CA TYR A 80 -18.47 -8.67 12.03
C TYR A 80 -18.91 -8.78 13.49
N TYR A 81 -18.65 -9.92 14.11
CA TYR A 81 -19.16 -10.26 15.45
C TYR A 81 -18.00 -10.60 16.37
N ASP A 82 -17.91 -9.96 17.52
CA ASP A 82 -16.96 -10.27 18.57
C ASP A 82 -17.35 -11.53 19.34
N GLN A 83 -16.34 -12.34 19.68
CA GLN A 83 -16.47 -13.53 20.51
C GLN A 83 -17.64 -14.47 20.10
N PRO A 84 -17.65 -14.94 18.83
CA PRO A 84 -18.67 -15.87 18.34
C PRO A 84 -18.74 -17.15 19.19
N PRO A 85 -19.82 -17.95 19.10
CA PRO A 85 -20.00 -19.16 19.90
C PRO A 85 -18.76 -20.06 19.89
N PRO A 86 -18.32 -20.55 21.07
CA PRO A 86 -17.12 -21.36 21.16
C PRO A 86 -17.30 -22.71 20.48
N PHE A 87 -16.20 -23.26 19.95
CA PHE A 87 -16.19 -24.58 19.34
C PHE A 87 -14.93 -25.37 19.70
N LYS A 88 -15.00 -26.68 19.50
CA LYS A 88 -13.92 -27.60 19.85
C LYS A 88 -13.00 -27.84 18.66
N ILE A 89 -11.72 -27.54 18.84
CA ILE A 89 -10.64 -27.93 17.93
C ILE A 89 -9.92 -29.17 18.46
N LYS A 90 -9.35 -29.96 17.56
CA LYS A 90 -8.57 -31.17 17.89
C LYS A 90 -7.23 -31.13 17.16
N TYR A 91 -6.14 -31.41 17.86
CA TYR A 91 -4.79 -31.43 17.28
C TYR A 91 -3.84 -32.27 18.14
N ALA A 92 -2.71 -32.69 17.57
CA ALA A 92 -1.67 -33.38 18.31
C ALA A 92 -0.82 -32.38 19.12
N SER A 93 -0.52 -32.70 20.38
CA SER A 93 0.51 -31.98 21.14
C SER A 93 1.89 -32.14 20.49
N ALA A 94 2.90 -31.38 20.94
CA ALA A 94 4.29 -31.57 20.52
C ALA A 94 4.81 -33.00 20.79
N SER A 95 4.26 -33.68 21.80
CA SER A 95 4.59 -35.08 22.15
C SER A 95 3.79 -36.13 21.38
N GLY A 96 2.92 -35.74 20.43
CA GLY A 96 2.08 -36.64 19.65
C GLY A 96 0.75 -37.05 20.31
N ARG A 97 0.50 -36.70 21.58
CA ARG A 97 -0.80 -36.93 22.23
C ARG A 97 -1.92 -36.10 21.59
N ASN A 98 -3.07 -36.71 21.31
CA ASN A 98 -4.27 -36.00 20.85
C ASN A 98 -4.87 -35.10 21.94
N LEU A 99 -5.07 -33.82 21.61
CA LEU A 99 -5.70 -32.81 22.45
C LEU A 99 -7.04 -32.38 21.83
N GLY A 100 -8.00 -32.03 22.69
CA GLY A 100 -9.25 -31.41 22.30
C GLY A 100 -9.52 -30.20 23.17
N VAL A 101 -9.54 -29.00 22.57
CA VAL A 101 -9.65 -27.73 23.28
C VAL A 101 -10.86 -26.97 22.75
N ILE A 102 -11.66 -26.41 23.65
CA ILE A 102 -12.72 -25.46 23.28
C ILE A 102 -12.08 -24.08 23.17
N ILE A 103 -12.26 -23.44 22.03
CA ILE A 103 -11.76 -22.10 21.73
C ILE A 103 -12.94 -21.16 21.47
N THR A 104 -12.71 -19.88 21.71
CA THR A 104 -13.57 -18.79 21.26
C THR A 104 -12.68 -17.92 20.38
N PRO A 105 -12.90 -17.88 19.07
CA PRO A 105 -12.22 -16.91 18.21
C PRO A 105 -12.54 -15.49 18.65
N ASP A 106 -11.71 -14.54 18.25
CA ASP A 106 -11.89 -13.14 18.65
C ASP A 106 -13.01 -12.51 17.82
N PHE A 107 -13.10 -12.86 16.52
CA PHE A 107 -14.16 -12.38 15.62
C PHE A 107 -14.71 -13.47 14.69
N PHE A 108 -15.92 -13.23 14.18
CA PHE A 108 -16.45 -13.82 12.96
C PHE A 108 -16.77 -12.69 11.97
N VAL A 109 -16.31 -12.79 10.73
CA VAL A 109 -16.43 -11.70 9.74
C VAL A 109 -17.17 -12.21 8.51
N ILE A 110 -18.16 -11.44 8.06
CA ILE A 110 -18.89 -11.65 6.81
C ILE A 110 -18.42 -10.59 5.82
N ARG A 111 -17.86 -11.05 4.70
CA ARG A 111 -17.37 -10.24 3.59
C ARG A 111 -18.26 -10.40 2.36
N SER A 112 -18.05 -9.57 1.34
CA SER A 112 -18.79 -9.67 0.08
C SER A 112 -18.62 -11.03 -0.61
N SER A 113 -17.45 -11.66 -0.46
CA SER A 113 -17.08 -12.92 -1.13
C SER A 113 -16.91 -14.13 -0.20
N GLY A 114 -17.37 -14.06 1.05
CA GLY A 114 -17.27 -15.18 1.97
C GLY A 114 -17.35 -14.79 3.44
N ALA A 115 -17.17 -15.76 4.33
CA ALA A 115 -17.17 -15.53 5.77
C ALA A 115 -16.19 -16.46 6.48
N GLY A 116 -15.86 -16.13 7.73
CA GLY A 116 -15.07 -17.00 8.57
C GLY A 116 -14.61 -16.38 9.88
N TRP A 117 -13.85 -17.18 10.63
CA TRP A 117 -13.39 -16.84 11.98
C TRP A 117 -12.01 -16.21 11.95
N VAL A 118 -11.76 -15.33 12.92
CA VAL A 118 -10.47 -14.66 13.08
C VAL A 118 -9.98 -14.79 14.51
N GLU A 119 -8.74 -15.28 14.69
CA GLU A 119 -7.98 -15.15 15.93
C GLU A 119 -6.96 -14.00 15.79
N CYS A 120 -7.03 -13.03 16.68
CA CYS A 120 -6.08 -11.94 16.82
C CYS A 120 -4.97 -12.32 17.81
N LYS A 121 -3.71 -12.24 17.40
CA LYS A 121 -2.54 -12.53 18.24
C LYS A 121 -1.37 -11.63 17.87
N THR A 122 -0.51 -11.29 18.82
CA THR A 122 0.76 -10.64 18.47
C THR A 122 1.73 -11.66 17.86
N GLU A 123 2.63 -11.21 16.98
CA GLU A 123 3.72 -12.04 16.43
C GLU A 123 4.50 -12.76 17.54
N ARG A 124 4.88 -12.01 18.59
CA ARG A 124 5.59 -12.56 19.75
C ARG A 124 4.80 -13.65 20.49
N GLU A 125 3.47 -13.57 20.50
CA GLU A 125 2.63 -14.64 21.07
C GLU A 125 2.59 -15.84 20.14
N LEU A 126 2.45 -15.61 18.82
CA LEU A 126 2.40 -16.68 17.82
C LEU A 126 3.69 -17.48 17.78
N GLU A 127 4.86 -16.84 17.84
CA GLU A 127 6.17 -17.52 17.95
C GLU A 127 6.22 -18.49 19.15
N LYS A 128 5.77 -18.04 20.32
CA LYS A 128 5.75 -18.87 21.54
C LYS A 128 4.71 -19.99 21.43
N LEU A 129 3.56 -19.69 20.84
CA LEU A 129 2.47 -20.64 20.67
C LEU A 129 2.83 -21.72 19.64
N ALA A 130 3.56 -21.39 18.58
CA ALA A 130 4.08 -22.33 17.60
C ALA A 130 5.07 -23.31 18.24
N GLN A 131 5.96 -22.84 19.12
CA GLN A 131 6.86 -23.72 19.87
C GLN A 131 6.10 -24.63 20.85
N LYS A 132 5.10 -24.09 21.55
CA LYS A 132 4.33 -24.83 22.57
C LYS A 132 3.29 -25.78 21.96
N SER A 133 2.73 -25.44 20.82
CA SER A 133 1.61 -26.13 20.17
C SER A 133 1.77 -26.10 18.65
N PRO A 134 2.80 -26.77 18.11
CA PRO A 134 3.20 -26.68 16.70
C PRO A 134 2.16 -27.25 15.72
N HIS A 135 1.23 -28.07 16.17
CA HIS A 135 0.11 -28.55 15.33
C HIS A 135 -1.14 -27.67 15.45
N ARG A 136 -1.09 -26.58 16.22
CA ARG A 136 -2.16 -25.58 16.30
C ARG A 136 -1.75 -24.26 15.65
N TYR A 137 -0.49 -23.85 15.75
CA TYR A 137 -0.01 -22.60 15.18
C TYR A 137 1.19 -22.89 14.30
N GLN A 138 1.09 -22.55 13.02
CA GLN A 138 2.10 -22.81 12.00
C GLN A 138 2.22 -21.61 11.07
N ILE A 139 3.38 -21.48 10.44
CA ILE A 139 3.57 -20.60 9.29
C ILE A 139 3.40 -21.46 8.03
N ASP A 140 2.62 -20.99 7.07
CA ASP A 140 2.44 -21.65 5.78
C ASP A 140 3.60 -21.35 4.81
N THR A 141 3.52 -21.87 3.58
CA THR A 141 4.56 -21.65 2.56
C THR A 141 4.66 -20.22 2.06
N SER A 142 3.66 -19.39 2.38
CA SER A 142 3.53 -17.99 1.98
C SER A 142 3.86 -17.04 3.13
N ASP A 143 4.51 -17.55 4.18
CA ASP A 143 4.89 -16.81 5.39
C ASP A 143 3.69 -16.24 6.19
N ASN A 144 2.54 -16.90 6.12
CA ASN A 144 1.35 -16.51 6.89
C ASN A 144 1.08 -17.47 8.04
N TRP A 145 0.70 -16.89 9.18
CA TRP A 145 0.19 -17.66 10.30
C TRP A 145 -1.13 -18.36 9.97
N GLN A 146 -1.18 -19.65 10.28
CA GLN A 146 -2.35 -20.49 10.15
C GLN A 146 -2.60 -21.34 11.41
N SER A 147 -3.86 -21.72 11.58
CA SER A 147 -4.29 -22.72 12.55
C SER A 147 -4.94 -23.88 11.81
N PRO A 148 -4.20 -24.96 11.47
CA PRO A 148 -4.78 -26.12 10.80
C PRO A 148 -6.06 -26.66 11.47
N PRO A 149 -6.12 -26.84 12.81
CA PRO A 149 -7.34 -27.36 13.42
C PRO A 149 -8.48 -26.33 13.50
N GLY A 150 -8.18 -25.03 13.37
CA GLY A 150 -9.20 -23.99 13.18
C GLY A 150 -9.76 -24.01 11.76
N LEU A 151 -8.89 -24.18 10.76
CA LEU A 151 -9.26 -24.32 9.36
C LEU A 151 -10.12 -25.59 9.14
N ASP A 152 -9.73 -26.72 9.72
CA ASP A 152 -10.51 -27.97 9.68
C ASP A 152 -11.94 -27.79 10.22
N TYR A 153 -12.12 -26.91 11.21
CA TYR A 153 -13.46 -26.57 11.71
C TYR A 153 -14.22 -25.71 10.70
N ALA A 154 -13.61 -24.64 10.21
CA ALA A 154 -14.26 -23.69 9.31
C ALA A 154 -14.64 -24.29 7.94
N GLN A 155 -13.80 -25.19 7.40
CA GLN A 155 -14.03 -25.86 6.13
C GLN A 155 -15.28 -26.73 6.12
N GLN A 156 -15.75 -27.21 7.29
CA GLN A 156 -17.01 -27.95 7.39
C GLN A 156 -18.26 -27.12 7.03
N PHE A 157 -18.09 -25.80 6.91
CA PHE A 157 -19.10 -24.84 6.49
C PHE A 157 -18.72 -24.14 5.17
N GLY A 158 -17.56 -24.44 4.58
CA GLY A 158 -17.02 -23.70 3.43
C GLY A 158 -16.48 -22.30 3.79
N PHE A 159 -16.13 -22.08 5.05
CA PHE A 159 -15.62 -20.81 5.56
C PHE A 159 -14.11 -20.83 5.79
N ASP A 160 -13.52 -19.64 5.97
CA ASP A 160 -12.12 -19.50 6.33
C ASP A 160 -11.88 -19.44 7.85
N PHE A 161 -10.63 -19.67 8.24
CA PHE A 161 -10.14 -19.42 9.58
C PHE A 161 -8.80 -18.68 9.46
N GLN A 162 -8.77 -17.44 9.92
CA GLN A 162 -7.63 -16.55 9.75
C GLN A 162 -6.94 -16.27 11.09
N ILE A 163 -5.61 -16.19 11.05
CA ILE A 163 -4.84 -15.56 12.11
C ILE A 163 -4.50 -14.14 11.66
N TRP A 164 -4.97 -13.18 12.45
CA TRP A 164 -4.62 -11.78 12.30
C TRP A 164 -3.53 -11.42 13.31
N SER A 165 -2.48 -10.75 12.85
CA SER A 165 -1.37 -10.34 13.70
C SER A 165 -1.06 -8.87 13.63
N ASN A 166 -0.35 -8.38 14.63
CA ASN A 166 0.07 -6.99 14.69
C ASN A 166 1.07 -6.60 13.59
N ALA A 167 1.64 -7.56 12.86
CA ALA A 167 2.46 -7.29 11.68
C ALA A 167 1.63 -6.73 10.51
N LYS A 168 0.32 -7.02 10.47
CA LYS A 168 -0.59 -6.54 9.41
C LYS A 168 -1.19 -5.16 9.70
N ILE A 169 -0.88 -4.56 10.85
CA ILE A 169 -1.44 -3.26 11.25
C ILE A 169 -0.71 -2.13 10.53
N ASN A 170 -1.45 -1.34 9.76
CA ASN A 170 -0.97 -0.04 9.30
C ASN A 170 -1.26 1.02 10.39
N TRP A 171 -0.23 1.42 11.13
CA TRP A 171 -0.35 2.40 12.21
C TRP A 171 -0.66 3.83 11.74
N THR A 172 -0.35 4.16 10.49
CA THR A 172 -0.74 5.44 9.88
C THR A 172 -2.24 5.48 9.66
N LEU A 173 -2.80 4.43 9.05
CA LEU A 173 -4.24 4.28 8.89
C LEU A 173 -4.96 4.29 10.23
N GLN A 174 -4.46 3.54 11.22
CA GLN A 174 -5.05 3.49 12.55
C GLN A 174 -5.21 4.88 13.18
N ARG A 175 -4.11 5.67 13.19
CA ARG A 175 -4.14 7.02 13.75
C ARG A 175 -5.06 7.96 12.98
N ASN A 176 -5.13 7.80 11.67
CA ASN A 176 -6.02 8.59 10.83
C ASN A 176 -7.49 8.27 11.08
N LEU A 177 -7.85 6.99 11.24
CA LEU A 177 -9.22 6.58 11.54
C LEU A 177 -9.64 7.02 12.94
N GLU A 178 -8.74 6.92 13.93
CA GLU A 178 -8.95 7.49 15.27
C GLU A 178 -9.18 9.01 15.20
N PHE A 179 -8.37 9.72 14.41
CA PHE A 179 -8.51 11.17 14.20
C PHE A 179 -9.85 11.53 13.53
N LEU A 180 -10.30 10.74 12.55
CA LEU A 180 -11.53 10.98 11.81
C LEU A 180 -12.80 10.54 12.55
N GLU A 181 -12.68 9.88 13.72
CA GLU A 181 -13.81 9.29 14.44
C GLU A 181 -14.94 10.31 14.73
N ASP A 182 -14.58 11.54 15.07
CA ASP A 182 -15.53 12.61 15.33
C ASP A 182 -16.21 13.14 14.04
N TYR A 183 -15.49 13.12 12.92
CA TYR A 183 -16.01 13.57 11.62
C TYR A 183 -16.93 12.54 10.95
N TYR A 184 -16.80 11.27 11.29
CA TYR A 184 -17.79 10.29 10.84
C TYR A 184 -19.17 10.52 11.49
N LYS A 185 -19.26 11.25 12.63
CA LYS A 185 -20.50 11.38 13.47
C LYS A 185 -21.45 12.44 12.95
N SER A 186 -20.98 13.36 12.11
CA SER A 186 -21.82 14.41 11.55
C SER A 186 -22.74 13.80 10.50
N ASP A 187 -24.04 13.75 10.82
CA ASP A 187 -25.08 13.38 9.86
C ASP A 187 -24.96 14.22 8.59
N SER A 188 -25.24 13.59 7.46
CA SER A 188 -25.07 14.12 6.11
C SER A 188 -25.98 15.32 5.77
N GLU A 189 -26.69 15.89 6.74
CA GLU A 189 -27.54 17.07 6.59
C GLU A 189 -26.76 18.37 6.31
N PHE A 190 -25.43 18.35 6.40
CA PHE A 190 -24.55 19.47 6.01
C PHE A 190 -24.25 19.54 4.50
N LEU A 191 -24.76 18.61 3.68
CA LEU A 191 -24.42 18.43 2.27
C LEU A 191 -25.00 19.44 1.27
N SER A 192 -25.73 20.45 1.74
CA SER A 192 -26.18 21.58 0.90
C SER A 192 -25.34 22.85 1.07
N ASN A 193 -24.21 22.76 1.79
CA ASN A 193 -23.36 23.90 2.07
C ASN A 193 -22.48 24.26 0.87
N ASP A 194 -22.62 25.48 0.34
CA ASP A 194 -21.82 26.02 -0.77
C ASP A 194 -20.30 25.86 -0.54
N LYS A 195 -19.88 25.87 0.72
CA LYS A 195 -18.48 25.65 1.12
C LYS A 195 -17.91 24.31 0.67
N TYR A 196 -18.67 23.22 0.78
CA TYR A 196 -18.21 21.88 0.40
C TYR A 196 -17.98 21.77 -1.09
N ASN A 197 -18.85 22.40 -1.88
CA ASN A 197 -18.69 22.48 -3.33
C ASN A 197 -17.42 23.27 -3.70
N ILE A 198 -17.15 24.38 -3.02
CA ILE A 198 -15.92 25.17 -3.24
C ILE A 198 -14.67 24.31 -2.98
N ILE A 199 -14.60 23.62 -1.85
CA ILE A 199 -13.45 22.77 -1.51
C ILE A 199 -13.29 21.63 -2.51
N ALA A 200 -14.38 20.93 -2.85
CA ALA A 200 -14.33 19.84 -3.82
C ALA A 200 -13.87 20.33 -5.20
N SER A 201 -14.35 21.50 -5.66
CA SER A 201 -13.91 22.11 -6.91
C SER A 201 -12.44 22.55 -6.88
N LEU A 202 -11.95 23.06 -5.75
CA LEU A 202 -10.52 23.41 -5.59
C LEU A 202 -9.63 22.18 -5.69
N VAL A 203 -10.02 21.07 -5.05
CA VAL A 203 -9.29 19.79 -5.12
C VAL A 203 -9.34 19.19 -6.53
N GLU A 204 -10.48 19.29 -7.21
CA GLU A 204 -10.64 18.81 -8.58
C GLU A 204 -9.82 19.64 -9.59
N ALA A 205 -9.77 20.97 -9.41
CA ALA A 205 -8.97 21.87 -10.25
C ALA A 205 -7.46 21.77 -9.96
N ASN A 206 -7.07 21.31 -8.77
CA ASN A 206 -5.66 21.18 -8.36
C ASN A 206 -5.36 19.80 -7.77
N PRO A 207 -5.35 18.72 -8.59
CA PRO A 207 -5.04 17.38 -8.09
C PRO A 207 -3.68 17.35 -7.39
N GLY A 208 -3.66 16.85 -6.16
CA GLY A 208 -2.46 16.79 -5.32
C GLY A 208 -2.20 18.05 -4.49
N ILE A 209 -3.13 19.01 -4.43
CA ILE A 209 -3.09 20.12 -3.46
C ILE A 209 -3.03 19.55 -2.03
N THR A 210 -2.18 20.14 -1.19
CA THR A 210 -2.03 19.66 0.19
C THR A 210 -3.09 20.27 1.10
N ILE A 211 -3.42 19.59 2.20
CA ILE A 211 -4.32 20.15 3.23
C ILE A 211 -3.83 21.54 3.68
N ALA A 212 -2.53 21.69 3.92
CA ALA A 212 -1.95 22.98 4.32
C ALA A 212 -2.20 24.09 3.29
N ARG A 213 -2.01 23.81 1.99
CA ARG A 213 -2.26 24.80 0.92
C ARG A 213 -3.74 25.10 0.74
N LEU A 214 -4.61 24.12 0.99
CA LEU A 214 -6.05 24.31 0.91
C LEU A 214 -6.56 25.21 2.04
N LEU A 215 -5.95 25.13 3.23
CA LEU A 215 -6.23 26.01 4.37
C LEU A 215 -5.81 27.49 4.14
N ASP A 216 -4.93 27.76 3.17
CA ASP A 216 -4.58 29.14 2.80
C ASP A 216 -5.73 29.87 2.06
N TYR A 217 -6.73 29.14 1.57
CA TYR A 217 -7.89 29.73 0.88
C TYR A 217 -8.87 30.33 1.87
N LYS A 218 -9.27 31.59 1.62
CA LYS A 218 -10.22 32.31 2.48
C LYS A 218 -11.55 31.57 2.56
N GLY A 219 -11.98 31.27 3.79
CA GLY A 219 -13.27 30.64 4.08
C GLY A 219 -13.25 29.11 4.09
N VAL A 220 -12.09 28.50 3.85
CA VAL A 220 -11.86 27.08 4.08
C VAL A 220 -11.36 26.87 5.51
N ASP A 221 -11.97 25.95 6.23
CA ASP A 221 -11.51 25.52 7.55
C ASP A 221 -11.16 24.01 7.56
N ALA A 222 -10.44 23.58 8.60
CA ALA A 222 -9.96 22.21 8.70
C ALA A 222 -11.10 21.21 8.90
N ASP A 223 -12.15 21.60 9.62
CA ASP A 223 -13.29 20.73 9.89
C ASP A 223 -14.05 20.41 8.61
N ASP A 224 -14.22 21.38 7.71
CA ASP A 224 -14.82 21.17 6.40
C ASP A 224 -14.00 20.15 5.57
N ILE A 225 -12.66 20.25 5.58
CA ILE A 225 -11.76 19.33 4.85
C ILE A 225 -11.88 17.91 5.42
N TYR A 226 -11.74 17.76 6.73
CA TYR A 226 -11.78 16.44 7.38
C TYR A 226 -13.16 15.80 7.30
N SER A 227 -14.23 16.60 7.35
CA SER A 227 -15.59 16.14 7.06
C SER A 227 -15.67 15.57 5.65
N LEU A 228 -15.20 16.31 4.63
CA LEU A 228 -15.22 15.85 3.23
C LEU A 228 -14.38 14.59 2.98
N ILE A 229 -13.28 14.42 3.71
CA ILE A 229 -12.49 13.17 3.70
C ILE A 229 -13.31 12.03 4.33
N ALA A 230 -13.91 12.27 5.50
CA ALA A 230 -14.69 11.26 6.23
C ALA A 230 -15.92 10.79 5.44
N ILE A 231 -16.57 11.68 4.69
CA ILE A 231 -17.70 11.33 3.80
C ILE A 231 -17.26 11.00 2.36
N GLU A 232 -15.95 10.82 2.15
CA GLU A 232 -15.34 10.35 0.91
C GLU A 232 -15.65 11.19 -0.34
N LYS A 233 -15.93 12.50 -0.16
CA LYS A 233 -16.14 13.44 -1.27
C LYS A 233 -14.83 13.92 -1.90
N ILE A 234 -13.77 13.88 -1.12
CA ILE A 234 -12.37 14.06 -1.51
C ILE A 234 -11.54 12.92 -0.92
N TYR A 235 -10.43 12.63 -1.56
CA TYR A 235 -9.61 11.46 -1.29
C TYR A 235 -8.21 11.84 -0.85
N VAL A 236 -7.68 11.11 0.12
CA VAL A 236 -6.27 11.08 0.52
C VAL A 236 -5.91 9.64 0.88
N ASP A 237 -4.67 9.24 0.60
CA ASP A 237 -4.19 7.93 1.02
C ASP A 237 -3.91 7.92 2.54
N LEU A 238 -4.94 7.53 3.31
CA LEU A 238 -4.89 7.39 4.77
C LEU A 238 -3.90 6.31 5.22
N THR A 239 -3.39 5.47 4.32
CA THR A 239 -2.41 4.42 4.65
C THR A 239 -0.97 4.93 4.53
N ALA A 240 -0.75 5.98 3.73
CA ALA A 240 0.57 6.53 3.44
C ALA A 240 0.90 7.80 4.25
N TYR A 241 -0.09 8.66 4.51
CA TYR A 241 0.14 9.97 5.11
C TYR A 241 -0.67 10.19 6.38
N LEU A 242 -0.05 10.70 7.45
CA LEU A 242 -0.74 11.11 8.67
C LEU A 242 -1.46 12.45 8.46
N LEU A 243 -2.77 12.52 8.69
CA LEU A 243 -3.60 13.71 8.51
C LEU A 243 -3.14 14.93 9.31
N VAL A 244 -2.49 14.69 10.46
CA VAL A 244 -1.88 15.73 11.29
C VAL A 244 -0.68 16.40 10.62
N GLU A 245 -0.08 15.79 9.60
CA GLU A 245 1.00 16.35 8.77
C GLU A 245 0.42 17.02 7.53
N ALA A 246 -0.41 18.05 7.73
CA ALA A 246 -1.20 18.70 6.67
C ALA A 246 -0.41 19.14 5.42
N SER A 247 0.90 19.42 5.54
CA SER A 247 1.76 19.79 4.41
C SER A 247 2.18 18.61 3.52
N LYS A 248 2.04 17.37 3.99
CA LYS A 248 2.35 16.14 3.24
C LYS A 248 1.11 15.46 2.66
N CYS A 249 -0.06 15.71 3.25
CA CYS A 249 -1.32 15.11 2.81
C CYS A 249 -1.83 15.75 1.52
N GLN A 250 -1.58 15.09 0.40
CA GLN A 250 -2.11 15.47 -0.91
C GLN A 250 -3.55 14.97 -1.07
N LEU A 251 -4.41 15.87 -1.55
CA LEU A 251 -5.83 15.62 -1.76
C LEU A 251 -6.13 15.44 -3.25
N PHE A 252 -7.07 14.54 -3.54
CA PHE A 252 -7.52 14.21 -4.88
C PHE A 252 -9.03 14.10 -4.92
N LYS A 253 -9.62 14.17 -6.11
CA LYS A 253 -11.05 13.90 -6.26
C LYS A 253 -11.39 12.44 -5.95
N SER A 254 -10.49 11.53 -6.31
CA SER A 254 -10.64 10.09 -6.06
C SER A 254 -9.28 9.39 -6.13
N ARG A 255 -9.24 8.13 -5.66
CA ARG A 255 -8.08 7.25 -5.81
C ARG A 255 -7.64 7.05 -7.26
N VAL A 256 -8.60 7.06 -8.20
CA VAL A 256 -8.31 6.93 -9.64
C VAL A 256 -7.48 8.12 -10.12
N VAL A 257 -7.83 9.34 -9.68
CA VAL A 257 -7.09 10.55 -10.04
C VAL A 257 -5.69 10.54 -9.43
N GLU A 258 -5.55 10.12 -8.17
CA GLU A 258 -4.23 9.96 -7.56
C GLU A 258 -3.35 8.98 -8.36
N ASN A 259 -3.88 7.80 -8.68
CA ASN A 259 -3.15 6.78 -9.43
C ASN A 259 -2.77 7.28 -10.83
N ALA A 260 -3.66 8.00 -11.51
CA ALA A 260 -3.37 8.58 -12.82
C ALA A 260 -2.24 9.61 -12.74
N LEU A 261 -2.27 10.51 -11.75
CA LEU A 261 -1.20 11.50 -11.56
C LEU A 261 0.12 10.84 -11.19
N LYS A 262 0.10 9.85 -10.28
CA LYS A 262 1.30 9.06 -9.94
C LYS A 262 1.86 8.34 -11.18
N ALA A 263 1.00 7.78 -12.02
CA ALA A 263 1.42 7.14 -13.26
C ALA A 263 2.05 8.13 -14.25
N ILE A 264 1.49 9.34 -14.39
CA ILE A 264 2.07 10.42 -15.23
C ILE A 264 3.42 10.87 -14.67
N ILE A 265 3.52 11.13 -13.36
CA ILE A 265 4.79 11.53 -12.73
C ILE A 265 5.83 10.42 -12.88
N ASN A 266 5.43 9.15 -12.71
CA ASN A 266 6.33 8.02 -12.90
C ASN A 266 6.68 7.81 -14.37
N SER A 267 5.77 8.09 -15.30
CA SER A 267 6.04 8.01 -16.74
C SER A 267 6.93 9.14 -17.21
N GLU A 268 6.74 10.37 -16.72
CA GLU A 268 7.63 11.51 -16.94
C GLU A 268 9.00 11.26 -16.30
N ASN A 269 9.06 10.66 -15.11
CA ASN A 269 10.32 10.19 -14.53
C ASN A 269 10.94 9.02 -15.31
N SER A 270 10.14 8.21 -16.01
CA SER A 270 10.63 7.17 -16.92
C SER A 270 11.01 7.70 -18.30
N ASP A 271 10.40 8.79 -18.76
CA ASP A 271 10.76 9.54 -19.97
C ASP A 271 11.99 10.44 -19.70
N LEU A 272 12.22 10.81 -18.44
CA LEU A 272 13.51 11.30 -17.94
C LEU A 272 14.55 10.17 -17.81
N ILE A 273 14.17 8.90 -17.95
CA ILE A 273 15.08 7.75 -18.08
C ILE A 273 15.18 7.28 -19.55
N ILE A 274 14.26 7.69 -20.44
CA ILE A 274 14.26 7.34 -21.87
C ILE A 274 13.88 8.56 -22.73
N ASN A 275 14.74 9.57 -22.75
CA ASN A 275 15.00 10.41 -23.93
C ASN A 275 16.12 11.41 -23.65
N TYR A 276 17.37 10.92 -23.70
CA TYR A 276 18.50 11.80 -24.00
C TYR A 276 19.05 11.41 -25.36
N SER A 277 18.79 12.26 -26.35
CA SER A 277 19.52 12.31 -27.62
C SER A 277 20.95 12.85 -27.43
N VAL A 278 21.61 12.46 -26.34
CA VAL A 278 23.05 12.59 -26.15
C VAL A 278 23.62 11.20 -26.35
N GLU A 279 24.12 10.96 -27.56
CA GLU A 279 24.83 9.73 -27.86
C GLU A 279 26.12 9.72 -27.02
N LEU A 280 26.22 8.79 -26.07
CA LEU A 280 27.40 8.64 -25.21
C LEU A 280 28.49 7.95 -26.03
N ILE A 281 29.26 8.73 -26.78
CA ILE A 281 30.35 8.23 -27.61
C ILE A 281 31.68 8.51 -26.90
N PRO A 282 32.55 7.51 -26.69
CA PRO A 282 33.93 7.73 -26.28
C PRO A 282 34.63 8.76 -27.17
N GLY A 283 35.32 9.72 -26.56
CA GLY A 283 35.92 10.88 -27.21
C GLY A 283 35.04 12.14 -27.18
N THR A 284 33.79 12.07 -26.76
CA THR A 284 32.92 13.25 -26.61
C THR A 284 33.37 14.11 -25.43
N SER A 285 33.51 15.42 -25.67
CA SER A 285 33.82 16.40 -24.62
C SER A 285 32.55 16.96 -23.96
N VAL A 286 32.58 17.02 -22.64
CA VAL A 286 31.53 17.59 -21.78
C VAL A 286 32.15 18.60 -20.82
N PHE A 287 31.37 19.59 -20.40
CA PHE A 287 31.82 20.63 -19.48
C PHE A 287 31.06 20.53 -18.17
N TYR A 288 31.78 20.39 -17.07
CA TYR A 288 31.24 20.48 -15.72
C TYR A 288 31.88 21.68 -15.01
N ASP A 289 31.07 22.67 -14.64
CA ASP A 289 31.52 23.87 -13.91
C ASP A 289 32.75 24.57 -14.55
N GLY A 290 32.78 24.62 -15.89
CA GLY A 290 33.88 25.23 -16.67
C GLY A 290 35.07 24.31 -16.95
N VAL A 291 35.13 23.11 -16.38
CA VAL A 291 36.18 22.11 -16.64
C VAL A 291 35.75 21.20 -17.80
N CYS A 292 36.60 21.05 -18.81
CA CYS A 292 36.40 20.13 -19.92
C CYS A 292 36.80 18.70 -19.52
N LEU A 293 35.89 17.75 -19.72
CA LEU A 293 36.08 16.33 -19.48
C LEU A 293 35.76 15.56 -20.76
N ASN A 294 36.51 14.50 -21.04
CA ASN A 294 36.24 13.60 -22.16
C ASN A 294 35.67 12.28 -21.66
N ILE A 295 34.66 11.77 -22.35
CA ILE A 295 34.16 10.41 -22.14
C ILE A 295 35.22 9.44 -22.67
N ILE A 296 35.79 8.61 -21.80
CA ILE A 296 36.81 7.62 -22.18
C ILE A 296 36.17 6.26 -22.45
N LEU A 297 35.19 5.88 -21.64
CA LEU A 297 34.49 4.60 -21.76
C LEU A 297 33.04 4.75 -21.30
N VAL A 298 32.16 4.00 -21.95
CA VAL A 298 30.75 3.88 -21.59
C VAL A 298 30.47 2.40 -21.31
N GLY A 299 30.24 2.08 -20.04
CA GLY A 299 29.80 0.75 -19.59
C GLY A 299 28.28 0.63 -19.55
N GLN A 300 27.78 -0.46 -18.95
CA GLN A 300 26.33 -0.68 -18.83
C GLN A 300 25.68 0.26 -17.79
N ASP A 301 26.34 0.50 -16.66
CA ASP A 301 25.81 1.34 -15.57
C ASP A 301 26.64 2.60 -15.28
N TYR A 302 27.88 2.64 -15.75
CA TYR A 302 28.87 3.68 -15.42
C TYR A 302 29.60 4.19 -16.67
N LEU A 303 30.06 5.44 -16.59
CA LEU A 303 30.94 6.09 -17.55
C LEU A 303 32.27 6.46 -16.87
N LEU A 304 33.36 6.41 -17.64
CA LEU A 304 34.65 6.96 -17.24
C LEU A 304 34.87 8.30 -17.95
N LEU A 305 35.07 9.36 -17.17
CA LEU A 305 35.41 10.70 -17.63
C LEU A 305 36.84 11.03 -17.29
N SER A 306 37.50 11.86 -18.09
CA SER A 306 38.86 12.29 -17.80
C SER A 306 39.14 13.72 -18.26
N ALA A 307 39.89 14.47 -17.45
CA ALA A 307 40.43 15.78 -17.81
C ALA A 307 41.85 15.69 -18.42
N LYS A 308 42.58 14.58 -18.18
CA LYS A 308 44.00 14.35 -18.53
C LYS A 308 44.28 12.86 -18.69
N GLU A 309 45.17 12.46 -19.60
CA GLU A 309 45.43 11.07 -20.05
C GLU A 309 45.58 9.96 -18.98
N PHE A 310 45.76 10.28 -17.69
CA PHE A 310 45.98 9.29 -16.62
C PHE A 310 45.12 9.48 -15.36
N GLU A 311 44.14 10.38 -15.38
CA GLU A 311 43.22 10.60 -14.25
C GLU A 311 41.78 10.42 -14.71
N THR A 312 41.07 9.43 -14.13
CA THR A 312 39.69 9.10 -14.50
C THR A 312 38.73 9.24 -13.33
N ILE A 313 37.52 9.71 -13.62
CA ILE A 313 36.39 9.79 -12.71
C ILE A 313 35.32 8.83 -13.23
N GLU A 314 34.93 7.86 -12.40
CA GLU A 314 33.79 7.00 -12.68
C GLU A 314 32.50 7.68 -12.20
N LEU A 315 31.48 7.72 -13.07
CA LEU A 315 30.20 8.32 -12.77
C LEU A 315 29.07 7.39 -13.22
N LYS A 316 28.02 7.27 -12.41
CA LYS A 316 26.86 6.45 -12.79
C LYS A 316 26.11 7.13 -13.94
N ILE A 317 25.70 6.38 -14.95
CA ILE A 317 25.00 6.92 -16.14
C ILE A 317 23.73 7.70 -15.73
N SER A 318 22.98 7.19 -14.76
CA SER A 318 21.79 7.88 -14.22
C SER A 318 22.12 9.24 -13.60
N GLU A 319 23.27 9.34 -12.92
CA GLU A 319 23.70 10.59 -12.29
C GLU A 319 24.26 11.58 -13.31
N PHE A 320 24.98 11.10 -14.33
CA PHE A 320 25.43 11.92 -15.45
C PHE A 320 24.25 12.60 -16.14
N PHE A 321 23.20 11.86 -16.49
CA PHE A 321 22.01 12.44 -17.12
C PHE A 321 21.29 13.42 -16.19
N ARG A 322 21.18 13.13 -14.89
CA ARG A 322 20.64 14.08 -13.90
C ARG A 322 21.42 15.41 -13.89
N LEU A 323 22.75 15.35 -14.02
CA LEU A 323 23.61 16.53 -14.08
C LEU A 323 23.49 17.27 -15.42
N VAL A 324 23.29 16.57 -16.53
CA VAL A 324 22.98 17.18 -17.83
C VAL A 324 21.64 17.92 -17.80
N ASN A 325 20.60 17.30 -17.23
CA ASN A 325 19.25 17.87 -17.13
C ASN A 325 19.17 19.12 -16.26
N SER A 326 19.93 19.12 -15.17
CA SER A 326 20.04 20.28 -14.30
C SER A 326 20.92 21.39 -14.90
N GLY A 327 21.48 21.17 -16.11
CA GLY A 327 22.35 22.12 -16.81
C GLY A 327 23.75 22.25 -16.22
N LYS A 328 24.11 21.39 -15.24
CA LYS A 328 25.42 21.38 -14.59
C LYS A 328 26.50 20.77 -15.48
N ILE A 329 26.14 19.74 -16.26
CA ILE A 329 26.97 19.24 -17.36
C ILE A 329 26.40 19.79 -18.67
N LYS A 330 27.27 20.40 -19.48
CA LYS A 330 26.95 20.82 -20.85
C LYS A 330 27.71 19.96 -21.84
N VAL A 331 27.01 19.31 -22.75
CA VAL A 331 27.62 18.48 -23.81
C VAL A 331 27.88 19.38 -25.02
N ASN A 332 29.08 19.29 -25.61
CA ASN A 332 29.36 20.01 -26.85
C ASN A 332 29.23 19.05 -28.04
N PRO A 333 28.19 19.17 -28.89
CA PRO A 333 27.97 18.27 -30.02
C PRO A 333 28.86 18.71 -31.19
N ILE A 334 30.17 18.54 -31.07
CA ILE A 334 31.10 18.74 -32.19
C ILE A 334 31.67 17.37 -32.55
N LYS A 335 31.26 16.84 -33.71
CA LYS A 335 31.97 15.76 -34.40
C LYS A 335 33.38 16.24 -34.69
N ASN A 336 34.37 15.78 -33.94
CA ASN A 336 35.76 16.04 -34.32
C ASN A 336 36.12 15.20 -35.55
N GLN A 337 36.21 15.89 -36.69
CA GLN A 337 37.06 15.51 -37.80
C GLN A 337 38.49 15.41 -37.28
N SER A 338 39.06 14.20 -37.34
CA SER A 338 40.51 14.04 -37.24
C SER A 338 41.15 14.65 -38.47
N LEU A 339 41.81 15.80 -38.32
CA LEU A 339 42.83 16.24 -39.26
C LEU A 339 43.95 15.19 -39.25
N ILE A 340 44.08 14.44 -40.34
CA ILE A 340 45.32 13.75 -40.68
C ILE A 340 46.06 14.68 -41.64
N HIS A 341 47.07 15.38 -41.13
CA HIS A 341 48.13 15.92 -41.97
C HIS A 341 49.13 14.78 -42.24
N SER A 342 49.09 14.21 -43.44
CA SER A 342 50.25 13.51 -44.00
C SER A 342 50.80 14.33 -45.17
N LEU A 343 51.85 15.10 -44.89
CA LEU A 343 52.78 15.57 -45.93
C LEU A 343 53.78 14.44 -46.18
N GLY A 344 53.92 14.05 -47.45
CA GLY A 344 54.84 13.00 -47.87
C GLY A 344 54.61 12.60 -49.31
N ASP A 345 54.77 13.55 -50.22
CA ASP A 345 55.00 13.29 -51.64
C ASP A 345 56.14 12.28 -51.82
N GLY A 346 55.88 11.29 -52.68
CA GLY A 346 56.83 10.29 -53.13
C GLY A 346 56.28 9.63 -54.38
N ASN A 347 56.39 10.35 -55.51
CA ASN A 347 56.18 9.88 -56.88
C ASN A 347 56.56 8.40 -57.07
N ILE A 348 55.77 7.68 -57.88
CA ILE A 348 56.25 6.94 -59.07
C ILE A 348 55.02 6.59 -59.96
N GLU A 349 55.00 7.27 -61.11
CA GLU A 349 54.65 6.80 -62.46
C GLU A 349 53.30 6.11 -62.71
N THR A 350 52.41 6.87 -63.37
CA THR A 350 51.49 6.36 -64.38
C THR A 350 52.26 5.91 -65.62
N GLY A 351 52.10 4.66 -66.04
CA GLY A 351 52.59 4.16 -67.33
C GLY A 351 51.75 3.00 -67.85
N PHE A 352 51.07 3.25 -68.97
CA PHE A 352 50.44 2.31 -69.91
C PHE A 352 49.22 1.49 -69.44
N ASP A 353 48.29 1.05 -70.29
CA ASP A 353 47.68 1.44 -71.57
C ASP A 353 46.67 0.29 -71.84
N ARG A 354 45.47 0.65 -72.33
CA ARG A 354 44.59 -0.17 -73.20
C ARG A 354 44.20 -1.63 -72.88
N ARG A 355 42.86 -1.78 -72.84
CA ARG A 355 41.97 -2.56 -73.75
C ARG A 355 41.28 -3.83 -73.25
N PHE A 356 40.11 -4.02 -73.90
CA PHE A 356 39.18 -5.15 -74.03
C PHE A 356 38.07 -5.15 -72.96
N ASN A 357 36.77 -5.11 -73.28
CA ASN A 357 36.03 -5.31 -74.53
C ASN A 357 34.70 -4.58 -74.45
#